data_AF-A0A3P1VT22-F1
#
_entry.id   AF-A0A3P1VT22-F1
#
_cell.length_a   1.000
_cell.length_b   1.000
_cell.length_c   1.000
_cell.angle_alpha   90.00
_cell.angle_beta   90.00
_cell.angle_gamma   90.00
#
_symmetry.space_group_name_H-M   'P 1'
#
loop_
_entity.id
_entity.type
_entity.pdbx_description
1 polymer ?
#
loop_
_entity_poly.entity_id
_entity_poly.type
_entity_poly.pdbx_seq_one_letter_code
_entity_poly.pdbx_strand_id
1 'polypeptide(L)' 'MNRSIEVKNYDVNKNLSAMVYKIVKQTKERDIHLPEGNVQEIYIDIRNQDVSLEKQEFIKDKIVKDSNGIIKKKISI' A
#
# COMPACT_ATOMS: atom_id res chain seq x y z
N MET A 1 -4.39 -15.56 13.73
CA MET A 1 -3.91 -14.70 12.64
C MET A 1 -3.47 -13.37 13.23
N ASN A 2 -2.18 -13.08 13.23
CA ASN A 2 -1.69 -11.78 13.67
C ASN A 2 -1.67 -10.82 12.48
N ARG A 3 -1.96 -9.54 12.74
CA ARG A 3 -2.02 -8.49 11.73
C ARG A 3 -0.87 -7.52 11.95
N SER A 4 -0.12 -7.21 10.90
CA SER A 4 0.84 -6.12 10.87
C SER A 4 0.19 -4.94 10.17
N ILE A 5 -0.19 -3.90 10.92
CA ILE A 5 -0.80 -2.69 10.38
C ILE A 5 0.29 -1.65 10.12
N GLU A 6 0.28 -1.06 8.94
CA GLU A 6 1.20 -0.01 8.54
C GLU A 6 0.44 1.19 7.97
N VAL A 7 0.60 2.34 8.61
CA VAL A 7 -0.02 3.60 8.17
C VAL A 7 1.04 4.49 7.52
N LYS A 8 0.74 4.99 6.33
CA LYS A 8 1.62 5.84 5.53
C LYS A 8 0.93 7.17 5.25
N ASN A 9 1.64 8.28 5.45
CA ASN A 9 1.14 9.62 5.17
C ASN A 9 1.95 10.23 4.01
N TYR A 10 1.51 9.93 2.78
CA TYR A 10 2.11 10.46 1.56
C TYR A 10 1.16 11.47 0.93
N ASP A 11 1.68 12.55 0.38
CA ASP A 11 0.94 13.40 -0.56
C ASP A 11 0.75 12.62 -1.86
N VAL A 12 -0.43 12.01 -2.07
CA VAL A 12 -0.69 11.15 -3.25
C VAL A 12 -0.85 11.97 -4.53
N ASN A 13 -0.96 13.29 -4.40
CA ASN A 13 -0.99 14.22 -5.51
C ASN A 13 0.42 14.58 -6.00
N LYS A 14 1.46 14.32 -5.20
CA LYS A 14 2.86 14.57 -5.54
C LYS A 14 3.67 13.27 -5.55
N ASN A 15 4.44 13.05 -6.61
CA ASN A 15 5.42 11.96 -6.69
C ASN A 15 4.84 10.54 -6.51
N LEU A 16 3.69 10.27 -7.13
CA LEU A 16 2.99 8.99 -7.03
C LEU A 16 3.89 7.77 -7.32
N SER A 17 4.71 7.84 -8.37
CA SER A 17 5.60 6.74 -8.75
C SER A 17 6.61 6.39 -7.65
N ALA A 18 7.18 7.40 -6.99
CA ALA A 18 8.12 7.20 -5.89
C ALA A 18 7.43 6.64 -4.64
N MET A 19 6.21 7.08 -4.36
CA MET A 19 5.37 6.53 -3.28
C MET A 19 5.11 5.04 -3.50
N VAL A 20 4.58 4.68 -4.68
CA VAL A 20 4.28 3.29 -5.05
C VAL A 20 5.55 2.43 -4.93
N TYR A 21 6.67 2.89 -5.49
CA TYR A 21 7.94 2.18 -5.41
C TYR A 21 8.36 1.89 -3.96
N LYS A 22 8.28 2.89 -3.08
CA LYS A 22 8.63 2.73 -1.65
C LYS A 22 7.72 1.72 -0.96
N ILE A 23 6.41 1.80 -1.18
CA ILE A 23 5.43 0.88 -0.57
C ILE A 23 5.68 -0.56 -1.04
N VAL A 24 5.85 -0.75 -2.34
CA VAL A 24 6.09 -2.07 -2.94
C VAL A 24 7.40 -2.67 -2.43
N LYS A 25 8.48 -1.88 -2.40
CA LYS A 25 9.78 -2.33 -1.89
C LYS A 25 9.69 -2.80 -0.44
N GLN A 26 9.11 -1.98 0.43
CA GLN A 26 8.96 -2.30 1.86
C GLN A 26 8.07 -3.54 2.07
N THR A 27 7.03 -3.70 1.28
CA THR A 27 6.14 -4.86 1.39
C THR A 27 6.87 -6.14 1.00
N LYS A 28 7.62 -6.13 -0.12
CA LYS A 28 8.41 -7.30 -0.55
C LYS A 28 9.45 -7.68 0.50
N GLU A 29 10.14 -6.70 1.08
CA GLU A 29 11.11 -6.94 2.15
C GLU A 29 10.43 -7.53 3.40
N ARG A 30 9.22 -7.09 3.74
CA ARG A 30 8.51 -7.57 4.94
C ARG A 30 7.89 -8.95 4.74
N ASP A 31 7.38 -9.26 3.55
CA ASP A 31 6.83 -10.58 3.21
C ASP A 31 7.84 -11.70 3.47
N ILE A 32 9.12 -11.47 3.15
CA ILE A 32 10.25 -12.39 3.41
C ILE A 32 10.42 -12.68 4.91
N HIS A 33 10.11 -11.70 5.78
CA HIS A 33 10.36 -11.78 7.22
C HIS A 33 9.08 -11.99 8.05
N LEU A 34 7.91 -12.04 7.39
CA LEU A 34 6.63 -12.23 8.06
C LEU A 34 6.43 -13.71 8.37
N PRO A 35 6.17 -14.09 9.63
CA PRO A 35 5.82 -15.47 9.96
C PRO A 35 4.60 -15.94 9.16
N GLU A 36 4.63 -17.21 8.73
CA GLU A 36 3.54 -17.80 7.96
C GLU A 36 2.19 -17.64 8.68
N GLY A 37 1.14 -17.32 7.90
CA GLY A 37 -0.20 -17.08 8.43
C GLY A 37 -0.44 -15.66 8.99
N ASN A 38 0.55 -14.78 8.96
CA ASN A 38 0.37 -13.36 9.24
C ASN A 38 -0.07 -12.57 8.00
N VAL A 39 -0.82 -11.50 8.24
CA VAL A 39 -1.32 -10.61 7.18
C VAL A 39 -0.76 -9.21 7.39
N GLN A 40 -0.22 -8.62 6.33
CA GLN A 40 0.14 -7.21 6.29
C GLN A 40 -1.03 -6.38 5.75
N GLU A 41 -1.34 -5.28 6.44
CA GLU A 41 -2.38 -4.31 6.05
C GLU A 41 -1.74 -2.93 5.90
N ILE A 42 -1.98 -2.28 4.76
CA ILE A 42 -1.37 -0.99 4.42
C ILE A 42 -2.48 0.04 4.30
N TYR A 43 -2.36 1.11 5.07
CA TYR A 43 -3.27 2.25 5.07
C TYR A 43 -2.52 3.48 4.55
N ILE A 44 -2.99 4.06 3.45
CA ILE A 44 -2.47 5.32 2.92
C ILE A 44 -3.41 6.42 3.38
N ASP A 45 -2.94 7.27 4.28
CA ASP A 45 -3.72 8.37 4.82
C ASP A 45 -3.81 9.51 3.80
N ILE A 46 -5.00 9.68 3.22
CA ILE A 46 -5.32 10.79 2.30
C ILE A 46 -6.18 11.86 2.96
N ARG A 47 -6.37 11.82 4.29
CA ARG A 47 -7.18 12.85 4.97
C ARG A 47 -6.58 14.22 4.69
N ASN A 48 -7.45 15.19 4.38
CA ASN A 48 -7.09 16.54 3.95
C ASN A 48 -6.36 16.63 2.59
N GLN A 49 -6.43 15.59 1.77
CA GLN A 49 -5.99 15.63 0.37
C GLN A 49 -7.21 15.50 -0.55
N ASP A 50 -7.29 16.34 -1.60
CA ASP A 50 -8.30 16.20 -2.63
C ASP A 50 -7.89 15.08 -3.59
N VAL A 51 -8.51 13.90 -3.45
CA VAL A 51 -8.16 12.69 -4.19
C VAL A 51 -9.44 12.01 -4.67
N SER A 52 -9.66 12.01 -5.98
CA SER A 52 -10.82 11.35 -6.58
C SER A 52 -10.83 9.85 -6.30
N LEU A 53 -12.02 9.25 -6.26
CA LEU A 53 -12.19 7.79 -6.13
C LEU A 53 -11.45 7.02 -7.23
N GLU A 54 -11.49 7.51 -8.46
CA GLU A 54 -10.74 6.92 -9.59
C GLU A 54 -9.24 6.88 -9.31
N LYS A 55 -8.69 7.96 -8.77
CA LYS A 55 -7.28 8.02 -8.40
C LYS A 55 -6.95 7.06 -7.25
N GLN A 56 -7.83 6.92 -6.26
CA GLN A 56 -7.65 5.94 -5.19
C GLN A 56 -7.59 4.51 -5.75
N GLU A 57 -8.53 4.13 -6.62
CA GLU A 57 -8.54 2.80 -7.25
C GLU A 57 -7.31 2.58 -8.13
N PHE A 58 -6.91 3.58 -8.93
CA PHE A 58 -5.68 3.52 -9.72
C PHE A 58 -4.44 3.25 -8.84
N ILE A 59 -4.33 3.90 -7.69
CA ILE A 59 -3.20 3.71 -6.77
C ILE A 59 -3.24 2.30 -6.18
N LYS A 60 -4.40 1.81 -5.74
CA LYS A 60 -4.57 0.45 -5.23
C LYS A 60 -4.15 -0.58 -6.27
N ASP A 61 -4.67 -0.47 -7.49
CA ASP A 61 -4.37 -1.38 -8.59
C ASP A 61 -2.89 -1.36 -8.95
N LYS A 62 -2.27 -0.18 -8.97
CA LYS A 62 -0.85 -0.04 -9.27
C LYS A 62 0.02 -0.71 -8.20
N ILE A 63 -0.31 -0.54 -6.92
CA ILE A 63 0.43 -1.19 -5.82
C ILE A 63 0.23 -2.71 -5.85
N VAL A 64 -0.99 -3.21 -6.08
CA VAL A 64 -1.28 -4.64 -6.19
C VAL A 64 -0.49 -5.26 -7.35
N LYS A 65 -0.51 -4.61 -8.51
CA LYS A 65 0.23 -5.05 -9.70
C LYS A 65 1.74 -5.05 -9.46
N ASP A 66 2.31 -3.95 -8.98
CA ASP A 66 3.76 -3.80 -8.81
C ASP A 66 4.31 -4.67 -7.65
N SER A 67 3.45 -5.06 -6.71
CA SER A 67 3.76 -6.03 -5.64
C SER A 67 3.62 -7.50 -6.06
N ASN A 68 3.30 -7.81 -7.33
CA ASN A 68 3.04 -9.16 -7.81
C ASN A 68 1.95 -9.90 -7.00
N GLY A 69 0.95 -9.18 -6.48
CA GLY A 69 -0.13 -9.76 -5.71
C GLY A 69 0.21 -10.17 -4.26
N ILE A 70 1.43 -9.88 -3.78
CA ILE A 70 1.80 -10.02 -2.35
C ILE A 70 0.83 -9.21 -1.48
N ILE A 71 0.50 -8.00 -1.93
CA ILE A 71 -0.50 -7.17 -1.27
C ILE A 71 -1.89 -7.61 -1.75
N LYS A 72 -2.53 -8.50 -0.99
CA LYS A 72 -3.90 -8.94 -1.25
C LYS A 72 -4.92 -7.89 -0.82
N LYS A 73 -5.38 -7.02 -1.73
CA LYS A 73 -6.57 -6.12 -1.71
C LYS A 73 -6.93 -5.34 -0.41
N LYS A 74 -6.19 -5.49 0.68
CA LYS A 74 -6.32 -4.79 1.96
C LYS A 74 -5.44 -3.54 1.97
N ILE A 75 -5.57 -2.76 0.91
CA ILE A 75 -5.07 -1.41 0.85
C ILE A 75 -6.28 -0.52 1.08
N SER A 76 -6.29 0.20 2.19
CA SER A 76 -7.22 1.31 2.36
C SER A 76 -6.48 2.58 1.98
N ILE A 77 -7.07 3.33 1.06
CA ILE A 77 -6.71 4.70 0.75
C ILE A 77 -7.90 5.53 1.20
#